data_AF-A0A7X7MZ25-F1
#
_entry.id   AF-A0A7X7MZ25-F1
#
_cell.length_a   1.000
_cell.length_b   1.000
_cell.length_c   1.000
_cell.angle_alpha   90.00
_cell.angle_beta   90.00
_cell.angle_gamma   90.00
#
_symmetry.space_group_name_H-M   'P 1'
#
loop_
_entity.id
_entity.type
_entity.pdbx_description
1 polymer ?
#
loop_
_entity_poly.entity_id
_entity_poly.type
_entity_poly.pdbx_seq_one_letter_code
_entity_poly.pdbx_strand_id
1 'polypeptide(L)'
;KEGGQKLIDLLCLGNFISGACTCYSKRIFEAYGAFDETMFLVEDYPMYLRLLFNGDRICFMDEITIRYQMSGISSGTKKNPLFVKDMDAIYKTVICTNQDQIGKGIMRHLRLREKLHGSRNPFRYFYLFLYLDVVWRKIVKAIENRRA
;
A
#
# COMPACT_ATOMS: atom_id res chain seq x y z
N LYS A 1 -20.05 5.76 2.87
CA LYS A 1 -19.13 5.30 3.93
C LYS A 1 -18.38 4.02 3.53
N GLU A 2 -19.00 3.04 2.85
CA GLU A 2 -18.33 1.77 2.45
C GLU A 2 -17.18 1.91 1.44
N GLY A 3 -17.27 2.85 0.47
CA GLY A 3 -16.22 3.01 -0.55
C GLY A 3 -14.86 3.47 0.00
N GLY A 4 -14.86 4.29 1.07
CA GLY A 4 -13.64 4.80 1.69
C GLY A 4 -12.84 3.70 2.41
N GLN A 5 -13.52 2.84 3.17
CA GLN A 5 -12.87 1.71 3.84
C GLN A 5 -12.24 0.74 2.85
N LYS A 6 -12.95 0.42 1.76
CA LYS A 6 -12.43 -0.47 0.72
C LYS A 6 -11.18 0.13 0.06
N LEU A 7 -11.17 1.44 -0.16
CA LEU A 7 -10.02 2.14 -0.73
C LEU A 7 -8.81 2.13 0.22
N ILE A 8 -9.01 2.38 1.52
CA ILE A 8 -7.97 2.24 2.56
C ILE A 8 -7.37 0.84 2.52
N ASP A 9 -8.22 -0.18 2.59
CA ASP A 9 -7.81 -1.59 2.61
C ASP A 9 -6.99 -1.94 1.36
N LEU A 10 -7.40 -1.47 0.18
CA LEU A 10 -6.68 -1.69 -1.08
C LEU A 10 -5.33 -0.97 -1.11
N LEU A 11 -5.29 0.31 -0.73
CA LEU A 11 -4.04 1.08 -0.72
C LEU A 11 -3.04 0.48 0.26
N CYS A 12 -3.45 0.07 1.46
CA CYS A 12 -2.55 -0.57 2.42
C CYS A 12 -1.89 -1.85 1.88
N LEU A 13 -2.57 -2.61 1.01
CA LEU A 13 -1.97 -3.78 0.35
C LEU A 13 -0.89 -3.39 -0.68
N GLY A 14 -1.08 -2.25 -1.35
CA GLY A 14 -0.11 -1.67 -2.25
C GLY A 14 -0.63 -0.42 -2.95
N ASN A 15 0.26 0.54 -3.19
CA ASN A 15 -0.09 1.74 -3.92
C ASN A 15 -0.41 1.42 -5.39
N PHE A 16 -1.58 1.85 -5.85
CA PHE A 16 -2.01 1.78 -7.24
C PHE A 16 -2.38 3.16 -7.82
N ILE A 17 -2.36 4.19 -6.98
CA ILE A 17 -2.60 5.58 -7.40
C ILE A 17 -1.24 6.17 -7.82
N SER A 18 -1.19 6.69 -9.04
CA SER A 18 0.02 7.32 -9.57
C SER A 18 0.03 8.81 -9.24
N GLY A 19 1.13 9.29 -8.67
CA GLY A 19 1.37 10.72 -8.48
C GLY A 19 1.28 11.52 -9.77
N ALA A 20 1.76 10.94 -10.87
CA ALA A 20 1.80 11.59 -12.18
C ALA A 20 0.42 11.95 -12.74
N CYS A 21 -0.66 11.31 -12.30
CA CYS A 21 -2.03 11.62 -12.71
C CYS A 21 -2.92 12.12 -11.58
N THR A 22 -2.35 12.48 -10.42
CA THR A 22 -3.13 12.93 -9.26
C THR A 22 -3.08 14.45 -9.14
N CYS A 23 -4.26 15.07 -9.08
CA CYS A 23 -4.40 16.50 -8.81
C CYS A 23 -4.84 16.74 -7.37
N TYR A 24 -4.30 17.79 -6.74
CA TYR A 24 -4.61 18.14 -5.36
C TYR A 24 -5.21 19.55 -5.29
N SER A 25 -6.20 19.74 -4.42
CA SER A 25 -6.61 21.10 -4.04
C SER A 25 -5.53 21.73 -3.17
N LYS A 26 -5.27 23.03 -3.34
CA LYS A 26 -4.36 23.79 -2.47
C LYS A 26 -4.67 23.61 -0.98
N ARG A 27 -5.96 23.50 -0.63
CA ARG A 27 -6.44 23.30 0.76
C ARG A 27 -5.86 22.06 1.42
N ILE A 28 -5.54 21.03 0.64
CA ILE A 28 -4.92 19.80 1.15
C ILE A 28 -3.52 20.09 1.69
N PHE A 29 -2.70 20.85 0.96
CA PHE A 29 -1.36 21.22 1.42
C PHE A 29 -1.39 22.20 2.59
N GLU A 30 -2.40 23.08 2.65
CA GLU A 30 -2.62 23.97 3.80
C GLU A 30 -3.01 23.20 5.07
N ALA A 31 -3.75 22.10 4.93
CA ALA A 31 -4.21 21.30 6.08
C ALA A 31 -3.20 20.24 6.54
N TYR A 32 -2.49 19.58 5.62
CA TYR A 32 -1.63 18.42 5.90
C TYR A 32 -0.14 18.68 5.71
N GLY A 33 0.22 19.85 5.19
CA GLY A 33 1.59 20.17 4.79
C GLY A 33 1.95 19.59 3.41
N ALA A 34 3.20 19.81 3.02
CA ALA A 34 3.80 19.25 1.81
C ALA A 34 4.13 17.75 2.00
N PHE A 35 4.64 17.12 0.94
CA PHE A 35 5.08 15.74 0.99
C PHE A 35 6.24 15.54 1.98
N ASP A 36 6.36 14.32 2.50
CA ASP A 36 7.42 13.94 3.43
C ASP A 36 8.73 13.73 2.66
N GLU A 37 9.64 14.69 2.74
CA GLU A 37 10.94 14.68 2.04
C GLU A 37 11.88 13.56 2.51
N THR A 38 11.52 12.81 3.56
CA THR A 38 12.31 11.65 4.00
C THR A 38 12.05 10.38 3.19
N MET A 39 10.97 10.35 2.39
CA MET A 39 10.58 9.24 1.52
C MET A 39 10.81 9.62 0.06
N PHE A 40 11.86 9.09 -0.57
CA PHE A 40 12.37 9.65 -1.83
C PHE A 40 11.76 9.05 -3.10
N LEU A 41 11.25 7.82 -3.04
CA LEU A 41 10.76 7.11 -4.23
C LEU A 41 9.24 6.90 -4.22
N VAL A 42 8.56 7.24 -3.13
CA VAL A 42 7.13 6.97 -2.89
C VAL A 42 6.49 8.05 -2.01
N GLU A 43 6.94 9.30 -2.12
CA GLU A 43 6.49 10.47 -1.36
C GLU A 43 4.96 10.73 -1.44
N ASP A 44 4.34 10.41 -2.58
CA ASP A 44 2.90 10.57 -2.80
C ASP A 44 2.06 9.58 -1.97
N TYR A 45 2.57 8.36 -1.82
CA TYR A 45 1.83 7.26 -1.20
C TYR A 45 1.44 7.50 0.27
N PRO A 46 2.32 7.97 1.18
CA PRO A 46 1.92 8.31 2.55
C PRO A 46 0.87 9.42 2.57
N MET A 47 0.89 10.35 1.61
CA MET A 47 -0.12 11.41 1.51
C MET A 47 -1.51 10.82 1.27
N TYR A 48 -1.65 9.89 0.32
CA TYR A 48 -2.94 9.23 0.05
C TYR A 48 -3.50 8.52 1.28
N LEU A 49 -2.64 7.79 1.99
CA LEU A 49 -3.03 7.08 3.21
C LEU A 49 -3.46 8.07 4.30
N ARG A 50 -2.68 9.13 4.54
CA ARG A 50 -3.03 10.16 5.53
C ARG A 50 -4.36 10.82 5.23
N LEU A 51 -4.63 11.17 3.96
CA LEU A 51 -5.91 11.75 3.56
C LEU A 51 -7.08 10.82 3.90
N LEU A 52 -6.99 9.55 3.50
CA LEU A 52 -8.06 8.60 3.74
C LEU A 52 -8.27 8.28 5.22
N PHE A 53 -7.19 8.14 6.00
CA PHE A 53 -7.27 7.91 7.45
C PHE A 53 -7.82 9.11 8.23
N ASN A 54 -7.77 10.31 7.65
CA ASN A 54 -8.42 11.50 8.22
C ASN A 54 -9.83 11.73 7.66
N GLY A 55 -10.35 10.81 6.85
CA GLY A 55 -11.72 10.84 6.33
C GLY A 55 -11.90 11.69 5.06
N ASP A 56 -10.81 12.19 4.47
CA ASP A 56 -10.87 12.83 3.16
C ASP A 56 -11.17 11.80 2.06
N ARG A 57 -11.65 12.30 0.91
CA ARG A 57 -12.05 11.47 -0.23
C ARG A 57 -11.09 11.66 -1.38
N ILE A 58 -10.71 10.54 -1.98
CA ILE A 58 -10.02 10.51 -3.27
C ILE A 58 -11.05 10.10 -4.33
N CYS A 59 -11.28 10.97 -5.30
CA CYS A 59 -12.16 10.71 -6.43
C CYS A 59 -11.35 10.20 -7.62
N PHE A 60 -11.95 9.33 -8.42
CA PHE A 60 -11.35 8.81 -9.65
C PHE A 60 -12.06 9.41 -10.86
N MET A 61 -11.29 9.68 -11.91
CA MET A 61 -11.78 10.12 -13.21
C MET A 61 -11.46 9.03 -14.22
N ASP A 62 -12.47 8.55 -14.95
CA ASP A 62 -12.35 7.48 -15.92
C ASP A 62 -11.96 8.04 -17.30
N GLU A 63 -10.82 8.73 -17.35
CA GLU A 63 -10.29 9.35 -18.56
C GLU A 63 -8.78 9.13 -18.65
N ILE A 64 -8.27 8.95 -19.85
CA ILE A 64 -6.82 8.79 -20.09
C ILE A 64 -6.18 10.19 -20.04
N THR A 65 -5.57 10.53 -18.91
CA THR A 65 -4.96 11.86 -18.70
C THR A 65 -3.46 11.92 -18.98
N ILE A 66 -2.77 10.79 -18.90
CA ILE A 66 -1.31 10.73 -19.06
C ILE A 66 -0.87 9.49 -19.86
N ARG A 67 0.34 9.56 -20.42
CA ARG A 67 1.08 8.40 -20.92
C ARG A 67 2.27 8.16 -20.00
N TYR A 68 2.25 7.04 -19.28
CA TYR A 68 3.26 6.67 -18.30
C TYR A 68 4.19 5.57 -18.82
N GLN A 69 5.49 5.63 -18.49
CA GLN A 69 6.47 4.62 -18.88
C GLN A 69 6.70 3.60 -17.76
N MET A 70 6.70 2.31 -18.08
CA MET A 70 6.82 1.22 -17.09
C MET A 70 8.26 0.87 -16.70
N SER A 71 9.28 1.54 -17.24
CA SER A 71 10.70 1.23 -17.00
C SER A 71 11.28 1.90 -15.74
N GLY A 72 10.47 2.09 -14.71
CA GLY A 72 10.87 2.81 -13.49
C GLY A 72 11.70 2.00 -12.50
N ILE A 73 12.33 2.71 -11.56
CA ILE A 73 13.17 2.17 -10.46
C ILE A 73 12.40 1.16 -9.58
N SER A 74 11.08 1.32 -9.49
CA SER A 74 10.17 0.47 -8.73
C SER A 74 9.73 -0.81 -9.48
N SER A 75 9.99 -0.90 -10.78
CA SER A 75 9.49 -1.99 -11.65
C SER A 75 10.52 -3.10 -11.93
N GLY A 76 11.76 -2.93 -11.46
CA GLY A 76 12.83 -3.92 -11.64
C GLY A 76 12.67 -5.17 -10.75
N THR A 77 13.16 -6.32 -11.23
CA THR A 77 13.16 -7.61 -10.48
C THR A 77 13.90 -7.51 -9.15
N LYS A 78 14.96 -6.69 -9.09
CA LYS A 78 15.68 -6.34 -7.87
C LYS A 78 15.18 -4.99 -7.39
N LYS A 79 14.51 -4.98 -6.24
CA LYS A 79 14.01 -3.73 -5.63
C LYS A 79 15.16 -2.83 -5.20
N ASN A 80 15.02 -1.54 -5.47
CA ASN A 80 15.94 -0.53 -4.96
C ASN A 80 15.90 -0.52 -3.41
N PRO A 81 17.05 -0.54 -2.71
CA PRO A 81 17.09 -0.46 -1.25
C PRO A 81 16.37 0.76 -0.67
N LEU A 82 16.42 1.91 -1.34
CA LEU A 82 15.69 3.12 -0.93
C LEU A 82 14.18 2.88 -0.98
N PHE A 83 13.69 2.22 -2.02
CA PHE A 83 12.27 1.90 -2.14
C PHE A 83 11.83 0.96 -1.01
N VAL A 84 12.66 -0.03 -0.65
CA VAL A 84 12.39 -0.92 0.48
C VAL A 84 12.35 -0.14 1.79
N LYS A 85 13.33 0.75 2.01
CA LYS A 85 13.39 1.62 3.19
C LYS A 85 12.15 2.51 3.32
N ASP A 86 11.73 3.15 2.22
CA ASP A 86 10.56 4.02 2.22
C ASP A 86 9.28 3.24 2.53
N MET A 87 9.11 2.06 1.93
CA MET A 87 7.96 1.18 2.22
C MET A 87 7.93 0.70 3.67
N ASP A 88 9.09 0.39 4.26
CA ASP A 88 9.20 0.04 5.68
C ASP A 88 8.87 1.23 6.58
N ALA A 89 9.28 2.45 6.20
CA ALA A 89 8.94 3.67 6.91
C ALA A 89 7.42 3.91 6.89
N ILE A 90 6.79 3.84 5.71
CA ILE A 90 5.33 4.00 5.55
C ILE A 90 4.56 2.98 6.38
N TYR A 91 5.00 1.71 6.37
CA TYR A 91 4.36 0.67 7.16
C TYR A 91 4.39 1.02 8.66
N LYS A 92 5.54 1.46 9.17
CA LYS A 92 5.71 1.78 10.60
C LYS A 92 5.02 3.08 11.00
N THR A 93 5.14 4.14 10.22
CA THR A 93 4.70 5.49 10.62
C THR A 93 3.26 5.78 10.26
N VAL A 94 2.73 5.21 9.18
CA VAL A 94 1.39 5.50 8.69
C VAL A 94 0.44 4.32 8.94
N ILE A 95 0.81 3.11 8.48
CA ILE A 95 -0.08 1.94 8.55
C ILE A 95 -0.26 1.46 9.99
N CYS A 96 0.83 1.24 10.73
CA CYS A 96 0.76 0.76 12.12
C CYS A 96 0.08 1.77 13.06
N THR A 97 0.31 3.07 12.84
CA THR A 97 -0.31 4.16 13.61
C THR A 97 -1.83 4.19 13.44
N ASN A 98 -2.35 3.82 12.26
CA ASN A 98 -3.78 3.84 11.95
C ASN A 98 -4.39 2.43 11.82
N GLN A 99 -3.77 1.42 12.45
CA GLN A 99 -4.14 0.01 12.27
C GLN A 99 -5.59 -0.32 12.64
N ASP A 100 -6.18 0.46 13.54
CA ASP A 100 -7.56 0.39 14.03
C ASP A 100 -8.58 0.82 12.98
N GLN A 101 -8.17 1.60 11.98
CA GLN A 101 -8.98 1.96 10.82
C GLN A 101 -8.87 0.96 9.66
N ILE A 102 -8.01 -0.06 9.78
CA ILE A 102 -7.75 -1.04 8.72
C ILE A 102 -8.56 -2.32 8.97
N GLY A 103 -9.11 -2.91 7.91
CA GLY A 103 -9.80 -4.19 8.01
C GLY A 103 -8.91 -5.28 8.63
N LYS A 104 -9.40 -5.99 9.65
CA LYS A 104 -8.62 -7.01 10.39
C LYS A 104 -7.93 -8.04 9.49
N GLY A 105 -8.60 -8.47 8.41
CA GLY A 105 -8.04 -9.42 7.44
C GLY A 105 -6.87 -8.83 6.65
N ILE A 106 -6.97 -7.55 6.28
CA ILE A 106 -5.89 -6.82 5.62
C ILE A 106 -4.72 -6.65 6.58
N MET A 107 -4.97 -6.23 7.82
CA MET A 107 -3.88 -6.08 8.79
C MET A 107 -3.16 -7.42 9.08
N ARG A 108 -3.90 -8.54 9.14
CA ARG A 108 -3.29 -9.88 9.20
C ARG A 108 -2.41 -10.15 7.98
N HIS A 109 -2.86 -9.77 6.79
CA HIS A 109 -2.09 -9.90 5.56
C HIS A 109 -0.77 -9.10 5.62
N LEU A 110 -0.84 -7.85 6.08
CA LEU A 110 0.32 -6.97 6.18
C LEU A 110 1.33 -7.46 7.21
N ARG A 111 0.87 -7.91 8.40
CA ARG A 111 1.75 -8.50 9.42
C ARG A 111 2.47 -9.76 8.93
N LEU A 112 1.78 -10.61 8.16
CA LEU A 112 2.44 -11.76 7.52
C LEU A 112 3.50 -11.29 6.52
N ARG A 113 3.17 -10.31 5.68
CA ARG A 113 4.11 -9.73 4.71
C ARG A 113 5.35 -9.17 5.39
N GLU A 114 5.18 -8.41 6.47
CA GLU A 114 6.27 -7.86 7.28
C GLU A 114 7.15 -8.96 7.89
N LYS A 115 6.55 -9.99 8.51
CA LYS A 115 7.31 -11.11 9.11
C LYS A 115 8.10 -11.92 8.09
N LEU A 116 7.60 -11.99 6.86
CA LEU A 116 8.27 -12.63 5.73
C LEU A 116 9.19 -11.67 4.97
N HIS A 117 9.21 -10.39 5.33
CA HIS A 117 10.08 -9.38 4.72
C HIS A 117 11.52 -9.56 5.25
N GLY A 118 12.49 -9.63 4.34
CA GLY A 118 13.91 -9.84 4.66
C GLY A 118 14.47 -11.22 4.25
N SER A 119 15.77 -11.42 4.51
CA SER A 119 16.52 -12.66 4.25
C SER A 119 15.92 -13.87 5.00
N ARG A 120 16.25 -15.11 4.55
CA ARG A 120 15.70 -16.41 5.02
C ARG A 120 15.30 -16.41 6.51
N ASN A 121 14.03 -16.14 6.79
CA ASN A 121 13.50 -16.19 8.14
C ASN A 121 13.40 -17.65 8.59
N PRO A 122 14.10 -18.08 9.67
CA PRO A 122 14.06 -19.46 10.14
C PRO A 122 12.66 -19.90 10.56
N PHE A 123 11.79 -18.96 10.94
CA PHE A 123 10.41 -19.21 11.35
C PHE A 123 9.39 -19.04 10.21
N ARG A 124 9.84 -19.02 8.94
CA ARG A 124 8.96 -18.84 7.79
C ARG A 124 7.76 -19.79 7.80
N TYR A 125 7.99 -21.09 7.95
CA TYR A 125 6.92 -22.08 7.94
C TYR A 125 5.98 -21.93 9.14
N PHE A 126 6.52 -21.57 10.31
CA PHE A 126 5.74 -21.26 11.50
C PHE A 126 4.79 -20.06 11.26
N TYR A 127 5.27 -18.99 10.63
CA TYR A 127 4.41 -17.86 10.27
C TYR A 127 3.40 -18.20 9.18
N LEU A 128 3.75 -19.01 8.18
CA LEU A 128 2.77 -19.46 7.18
C LEU A 128 1.65 -20.29 7.84
N PHE A 129 1.98 -21.07 8.86
CA PHE A 129 1.01 -21.82 9.66
C PHE A 129 0.12 -20.91 10.53
N LEU A 130 0.70 -19.94 11.26
CA LEU A 130 -0.07 -19.00 12.09
C LEU A 130 -1.04 -18.11 11.28
N TYR A 131 -0.76 -17.93 9.98
CA TYR A 131 -1.56 -17.15 9.05
C TYR A 131 -2.12 -18.04 7.94
N LEU A 132 -2.45 -19.29 8.27
CA LEU A 132 -2.98 -20.27 7.31
C LEU A 132 -4.28 -19.78 6.66
N ASP A 133 -5.10 -19.01 7.38
CA ASP A 133 -6.28 -18.33 6.85
C ASP A 133 -5.93 -17.37 5.69
N VAL A 134 -4.84 -16.61 5.82
CA VAL A 134 -4.36 -15.68 4.80
C VAL A 134 -3.77 -16.42 3.61
N VAL A 135 -2.99 -17.48 3.87
CA VAL A 135 -2.37 -18.31 2.83
C VAL A 135 -3.45 -19.01 2.01
N TRP A 136 -4.46 -19.60 2.67
CA TRP A 136 -5.58 -20.26 2.01
C TRP A 136 -6.33 -19.32 1.06
N ARG A 137 -6.67 -18.11 1.51
CA ARG A 137 -7.34 -17.11 0.65
C ARG A 137 -6.53 -16.76 -0.60
N LYS A 138 -5.19 -16.69 -0.48
CA LYS A 138 -4.33 -16.48 -1.65
C LYS A 138 -4.38 -17.64 -2.63
N ILE A 139 -4.35 -18.87 -2.13
CA ILE A 139 -4.42 -20.07 -2.96
C ILE A 139 -5.76 -20.12 -3.71
N VAL A 140 -6.88 -19.89 -3.00
CA VAL A 140 -8.21 -19.85 -3.62
C VAL A 140 -8.28 -18.81 -4.73
N LYS A 141 -7.87 -17.55 -4.46
CA LYS A 141 -7.81 -16.50 -5.49
C LYS A 141 -6.91 -16.87 -6.67
N ALA A 142 -5.78 -17.51 -6.42
CA ALA A 142 -4.87 -17.93 -7.49
C ALA A 142 -5.48 -19.04 -8.36
N ILE A 143 -6.33 -19.91 -7.79
CA ILE A 143 -7.06 -20.95 -8.53
C ILE A 143 -8.18 -20.31 -9.36
N GLU A 144 -8.94 -19.37 -8.78
CA GLU A 144 -10.01 -18.63 -9.47
C GLU A 144 -9.45 -17.89 -10.69
N ASN A 145 -8.36 -17.14 -10.52
CA ASN A 145 -7.71 -16.40 -11.60
C ASN A 145 -7.13 -17.28 -12.72
N ARG A 146 -6.96 -18.59 -12.50
CA ARG A 146 -6.54 -19.54 -13.55
C ARG A 146 -7.71 -20.15 -14.32
N ARG A 147 -8.93 -20.01 -13.80
CA ARG A 147 -10.17 -20.53 -14.40
C ARG A 147 -10.92 -19.47 -15.19
N ALA A 148 -10.63 -18.19 -14.96
CA ALA A 148 -11.07 -17.04 -15.75
C ALA A 148 -10.11 -16.80 -16.92
#